data_AF-W0BCW9-F1
#
_entry.id   AF-W0BCW9-F1
#
_cell.length_a   1.000
_cell.length_b   1.000
_cell.length_c   1.000
_cell.angle_alpha   90.00
_cell.angle_beta   90.00
_cell.angle_gamma   90.00
#
_symmetry.space_group_name_H-M   'P 1'
#
loop_
_entity.id
_entity.type
_entity.pdbx_description
1 polymer ?
#
loop_
_entity_poly.entity_id
_entity_poly.type
_entity_poly.pdbx_seq_one_letter_code
_entity_poly.pdbx_strand_id
1 'polypeptide(L)'
;MTSSCSTIEKKLLHYTGKAISDFNMIQRGDRVMVCLSGGKDSFTLLTLLHALRIRSNKKFELFSFTLDQSQPGWNDSLLRHWLKEKTFLTKY
;
A
#
# COMPACT_ATOMS: atom_id res chain seq x y z
N MET A 1 -4.85 -7.63 -20.37
CA MET A 1 -6.27 -7.43 -20.02
C MET A 1 -6.36 -6.28 -19.03
N THR A 2 -6.82 -5.10 -19.46
CA THR A 2 -7.04 -3.97 -18.55
C THR A 2 -8.33 -4.22 -17.79
N SER A 3 -8.22 -4.82 -16.61
CA SER A 3 -9.35 -4.97 -15.68
C SER A 3 -9.92 -3.58 -15.40
N SER A 4 -11.20 -3.37 -15.70
CA SER A 4 -11.87 -2.11 -15.39
C SER A 4 -11.89 -1.93 -13.86
N CYS A 5 -11.38 -0.78 -13.40
CA CYS A 5 -11.36 -0.41 -11.99
C CYS A 5 -12.79 -0.41 -11.44
N SER A 6 -13.04 -1.21 -10.39
CA SER A 6 -14.39 -1.40 -9.85
C SER A 6 -14.94 -0.10 -9.25
N THR A 7 -16.26 0.02 -9.15
CA THR A 7 -16.90 1.19 -8.49
C THR A 7 -16.40 1.37 -7.05
N ILE A 8 -16.17 0.26 -6.34
CA ILE A 8 -15.66 0.27 -4.96
C ILE A 8 -14.23 0.79 -4.92
N GLU A 9 -13.36 0.32 -5.82
CA GLU A 9 -11.97 0.75 -5.89
C GLU A 9 -11.86 2.25 -6.21
N LYS A 10 -12.66 2.74 -7.15
CA LYS A 10 -12.74 4.19 -7.46
C LYS A 10 -13.17 4.99 -6.24
N LYS A 11 -14.17 4.51 -5.49
CA LYS A 11 -14.68 5.14 -4.27
C LYS A 11 -13.60 5.20 -3.18
N LEU A 12 -12.89 4.10 -2.94
CA LEU A 12 -11.79 4.04 -1.97
C LEU A 12 -10.66 5.00 -2.36
N LEU A 13 -10.21 4.99 -3.61
CA LEU A 13 -9.16 5.91 -4.09
C LEU A 13 -9.57 7.37 -3.94
N HIS A 14 -10.83 7.70 -4.21
CA HIS A 14 -11.35 9.05 -4.02
C HIS A 14 -11.28 9.48 -2.56
N TYR A 15 -11.82 8.70 -1.63
CA TYR A 15 -11.81 9.08 -0.21
C TYR A 15 -10.41 9.08 0.41
N THR A 16 -9.55 8.13 0.04
CA THR A 16 -8.15 8.14 0.50
C THR A 16 -7.41 9.37 -0.01
N GLY A 17 -7.54 9.71 -1.30
CA GLY A 17 -6.93 10.92 -1.86
C GLY A 17 -7.48 12.20 -1.23
N LYS A 18 -8.79 12.25 -0.99
CA LYS A 18 -9.45 13.37 -0.30
C LYS A 18 -8.91 13.53 1.12
N ALA A 19 -8.82 12.46 1.92
CA ALA A 19 -8.28 12.53 3.27
C ALA A 19 -6.81 13.01 3.28
N ILE A 20 -5.97 12.51 2.36
CA ILE A 20 -4.58 12.98 2.23
C ILE A 20 -4.52 14.49 1.99
N SER A 21 -5.40 15.01 1.13
CA SER A 21 -5.48 16.44 0.81
C SER A 21 -6.06 17.27 1.95
N ASP A 22 -7.19 16.86 2.52
CA ASP A 22 -7.92 17.60 3.55
C ASP A 22 -7.10 17.74 4.84
N PHE A 23 -6.27 16.74 5.16
CA PHE A 23 -5.46 16.69 6.37
C PHE A 23 -3.96 16.88 6.12
N ASN A 24 -3.55 17.24 4.90
CA ASN A 24 -2.13 17.43 4.53
C ASN A 24 -1.21 16.26 4.95
N MET A 25 -1.68 15.02 4.80
CA MET A 25 -1.01 13.84 5.36
C MET A 25 0.25 13.41 4.61
N ILE A 26 0.30 13.64 3.29
CA ILE A 26 1.40 13.22 2.41
C ILE A 26 1.71 14.34 1.42
N GLN A 27 2.96 14.76 1.38
CA GLN A 27 3.48 15.82 0.53
C GLN A 27 4.52 15.27 -0.47
N ARG A 28 4.95 16.14 -1.39
CA ARG A 28 5.98 15.79 -2.38
C ARG A 28 7.33 15.61 -1.67
N GLY A 29 7.98 14.48 -1.92
CA GLY A 29 9.26 14.11 -1.33
C GLY A 29 9.13 13.24 -0.08
N ASP A 30 7.91 13.04 0.43
CA ASP A 30 7.70 12.23 1.63
C ASP A 30 8.07 10.77 1.40
N ARG A 31 8.50 10.13 2.49
CA ARG A 31 8.83 8.70 2.54
C ARG A 31 7.84 8.02 3.46
N VAL A 32 6.86 7.35 2.86
CA VAL A 32 5.73 6.74 3.57
C VAL A 32 5.99 5.25 3.74
N MET A 33 5.89 4.75 4.97
CA MET A 33 6.01 3.32 5.28
C MET A 33 4.66 2.79 5.75
N VAL A 34 4.23 1.66 5.16
CA VAL A 34 3.02 0.94 5.56
C VAL A 34 3.42 -0.34 6.28
N CYS A 35 3.01 -0.45 7.54
CA CYS A 35 3.20 -1.66 8.34
C CYS A 35 2.07 -2.65 8.05
N LEU A 36 2.42 -3.86 7.63
CA LEU A 36 1.49 -4.94 7.30
C LEU A 36 1.27 -5.84 8.52
N SER A 37 0.06 -5.80 9.04
CA SER A 37 -0.37 -6.61 10.20
C SER A 37 -0.83 -8.02 9.81
N GLY A 38 -1.01 -8.31 8.53
CA GLY A 38 -1.63 -9.53 8.03
C GLY A 38 -3.15 -9.40 7.79
N GLY A 39 -3.75 -8.27 8.16
CA GLY A 39 -5.16 -7.98 7.90
C GLY A 39 -5.41 -7.25 6.58
N LYS A 40 -6.58 -7.50 5.97
CA LYS A 40 -7.02 -6.92 4.68
C LYS A 40 -6.89 -5.39 4.61
N ASP A 41 -7.04 -4.70 5.73
CA ASP A 41 -7.02 -3.23 5.77
C ASP A 41 -5.63 -2.67 5.46
N SER A 42 -4.58 -3.29 6.03
CA SER A 42 -3.19 -2.88 5.78
C SER A 42 -2.75 -3.14 4.32
N PHE A 43 -3.18 -4.28 3.75
CA PHE A 43 -2.97 -4.60 2.33
C PHE A 43 -3.72 -3.65 1.40
N THR A 44 -4.97 -3.35 1.75
CA THR A 44 -5.82 -2.43 0.99
C THR A 44 -5.20 -1.03 0.99
N LEU A 45 -4.76 -0.54 2.15
CA LEU A 45 -4.09 0.76 2.28
C LEU A 45 -2.82 0.83 1.41
N LEU A 46 -1.94 -0.19 1.49
CA LEU A 46 -0.73 -0.25 0.66
C LEU A 46 -1.07 -0.19 -0.83
N THR A 47 -2.08 -0.95 -1.25
CA THR A 47 -2.54 -0.99 -2.65
C THR A 47 -3.07 0.37 -3.12
N LEU A 48 -3.92 1.02 -2.30
CA LEU A 48 -4.49 2.33 -2.62
C LEU A 48 -3.40 3.41 -2.70
N LEU A 49 -2.49 3.46 -1.72
CA LEU A 49 -1.38 4.40 -1.71
C LEU A 49 -0.44 4.19 -2.90
N HIS A 50 -0.19 2.95 -3.31
CA HIS A 50 0.62 2.67 -4.49
C HIS A 50 -0.04 3.16 -5.78
N ALA A 51 -1.35 2.92 -5.94
CA ALA A 51 -2.10 3.42 -7.09
C ALA A 51 -2.09 4.96 -7.14
N LEU A 52 -2.28 5.64 -5.99
CA LEU A 52 -2.18 7.10 -5.88
C LEU A 52 -0.77 7.59 -6.18
N ARG A 53 0.26 6.88 -5.73
CA ARG A 53 1.67 7.18 -6.03
C ARG A 53 1.94 7.15 -7.54
N ILE A 54 1.46 6.12 -8.24
CA ILE A 54 1.62 6.03 -9.70
C ILE A 54 0.88 7.18 -10.39
N ARG A 55 -0.40 7.41 -10.03
CA ARG A 55 -1.23 8.48 -10.61
C ARG A 55 -0.68 9.88 -10.38
N SER A 56 0.03 10.09 -9.27
CA SER A 56 0.66 11.36 -8.92
C SER A 56 2.07 11.54 -9.51
N ASN A 57 2.49 10.66 -10.43
CA ASN A 57 3.85 10.64 -10.99
C ASN A 57 4.95 10.49 -9.93
N LYS A 58 4.77 9.55 -8.99
CA LYS A 58 5.73 9.16 -7.95
C LYS A 58 6.19 10.34 -7.07
N LYS A 59 5.27 11.24 -6.70
CA LYS A 59 5.56 12.39 -5.82
C LYS A 59 6.11 12.03 -4.44
N PHE A 60 5.89 10.80 -3.97
CA PHE A 60 6.39 10.29 -2.70
C PHE A 60 6.95 8.87 -2.86
N GLU A 61 7.77 8.45 -1.92
CA GLU A 61 8.26 7.08 -1.80
C GLU A 61 7.31 6.26 -0.92
N LEU A 62 7.08 5.00 -1.29
CA LEU A 62 6.20 4.10 -0.55
C LEU A 62 6.93 2.80 -0.24
N PHE A 63 7.05 2.51 1.05
CA PHE A 63 7.68 1.32 1.60
C PHE A 63 6.64 0.42 2.27
N SER A 64 6.86 -0.88 2.22
CA SER A 64 6.13 -1.85 3.03
C SER A 64 7.08 -2.48 4.05
N PHE A 65 6.59 -2.65 5.28
CA PHE A 65 7.28 -3.32 6.36
C PHE A 65 6.36 -4.35 7.00
N THR A 66 6.87 -5.52 7.36
CA THR A 66 6.10 -6.55 8.07
C THR A 66 6.94 -7.10 9.21
N LEU A 67 6.30 -7.31 10.36
CA LEU A 67 6.96 -7.89 11.53
C LEU A 67 6.86 -9.41 11.46
N ASP A 68 7.97 -10.08 11.76
CA ASP A 68 7.94 -11.49 12.09
C ASP A 68 7.16 -11.65 13.40
N GLN A 69 6.00 -12.29 13.32
CA GLN A 69 5.16 -12.49 14.50
C GLN A 69 5.77 -13.49 15.48
N SER A 70 6.85 -14.19 15.09
CA SER A 70 7.57 -15.19 15.90
C SER A 70 6.67 -16.25 16.52
N GLN A 71 5.46 -16.42 15.96
CA GLN A 71 4.52 -17.43 16.41
C GLN A 71 4.95 -18.80 15.86
N PRO A 72 4.82 -19.88 16.65
CA PRO A 72 5.12 -21.22 16.17
C PRO A 72 4.32 -21.52 14.89
N GLY A 73 5.03 -21.85 13.80
CA GLY A 73 4.42 -22.14 12.50
C GLY A 73 4.08 -20.93 11.62
N TRP A 74 4.48 -19.72 12.00
CA TRP A 74 4.36 -18.54 11.13
C TRP A 74 5.16 -18.73 9.83
N ASN A 75 4.48 -18.61 8.69
CA ASN A 75 5.09 -18.69 7.37
C ASN A 75 4.66 -17.47 6.53
N ASP A 76 5.59 -16.54 6.32
CA ASP A 76 5.37 -15.32 5.57
C ASP A 76 5.76 -15.43 4.09
N SER A 77 6.06 -16.64 3.58
CA SER A 77 6.53 -16.83 2.20
C SER A 77 5.54 -16.29 1.17
N LEU A 78 4.24 -16.52 1.39
CA LEU A 78 3.18 -16.00 0.52
C LEU A 78 3.11 -14.47 0.54
N LEU A 79 3.25 -13.87 1.72
CA LEU A 79 3.29 -12.43 1.88
C LEU A 79 4.50 -11.82 1.16
N ARG A 80 5.69 -12.42 1.34
CA ARG A 80 6.91 -11.98 0.65
C ARG A 80 6.77 -12.10 -0.87
N HIS A 81 6.17 -13.18 -1.35
CA HIS A 81 5.92 -13.36 -2.78
C HIS A 81 4.97 -12.29 -3.32
N TRP A 82 3.85 -12.05 -2.64
CA TRP A 82 2.86 -11.03 -3.02
C TRP A 82 3.48 -9.62 -3.06
N LEU A 83 4.31 -9.27 -2.07
CA LEU A 83 5.01 -7.99 -2.04
C LEU A 83 5.97 -7.80 -3.22
N LYS A 84 6.70 -8.85 -3.59
CA LYS A 84 7.62 -8.84 -4.74
C LYS A 84 6.88 -8.73 -6.07
N GLU A 85 5.79 -9.48 -6.25
CA GLU A 85 4.99 -9.46 -7.48
C GLU A 85 4.43 -8.05 -7.77
N LYS A 86 3.93 -7.36 -6.75
CA LYS A 86 3.31 -6.03 -6.89
C LYS A 86 4.31 -4.87 -7.00
N THR A 87 5.61 -5.16 -7.09
CA THR A 87 6.69 -4.16 -7.27
C THR A 87 6.62 -3.03 -6.23
N PHE A 88 6.23 -3.34 -4.99
CA PHE A 88 6.39 -2.39 -3.89
C PHE A 88 7.88 -2.29 -3.55
N LEU A 89 8.35 -1.10 -3.17
CA LEU A 89 9.65 -1.02 -2.52
C LEU A 89 9.47 -1.66 -1.14
N THR A 90 10.03 -2.84 -0.94
CA THR A 90 9.94 -3.57 0.33
C THR A 90 11.27 -3.50 1.04
N LYS A 91 11.26 -3.08 2.30
CA LYS A 91 12.40 -3.27 3.21
C LYS A 91 11.96 -4.30 4.25
N TYR A 92 12.76 -5.35 4.38
CA TYR A 92 12.64 -6.35 5.43
C TYR A 92 13.49 -5.93 6.63
#